data_AF-A0A5C6DNX7-F1
#
_entry.id   AF-A0A5C6DNX7-F1
#
_cell.length_a   1.000
_cell.length_b   1.000
_cell.length_c   1.000
_cell.angle_alpha   90.00
_cell.angle_beta   90.00
_cell.angle_gamma   90.00
#
_symmetry.space_group_name_H-M   'P 1'
#
loop_
_entity.id
_entity.type
_entity.pdbx_description
1 polymer ?
#
loop_
_entity_poly.entity_id
_entity_poly.type
_entity_poly.pdbx_seq_one_letter_code
_entity_poly.pdbx_strand_id
1 'polypeptide(L)'
;MGKKSKNPDRESPSRRQIHHVQRLGLGSVEEYQHWCTEHGFGLGPKKTNRMLRRERDHAASLTAKHAMHMRRQHQVSEKQLLTGIASGEIEKDSIADPHVGRFAALISHLVQHNHRTELRKPVFRRKDLVVLLEHLQSVGCKLHDKSNRHRSLSPGGISILESLVLVAHARPQWVRPLGDWKPRTHNAKRQFHSLLRHLFDRFGEVPLFMDHAWTMGTQTGGGLDPKGVEFRDWYLHLGVGRSLRDQRLPLKFTKRMAHQFKDAPADVTIPQALRWAQVIGLGGDERLARAVAGTRLADDFEHDDFWTTVLRWLMEQSMLDLVQIGPMLDYIHHQRFVPQRVFGILEDHENPQPAEPNFTMKGRTANSLLRQVEAWHRALAGSNRIQIANWKPVGIAGFEFMEGNETSGNAKIWTIRELLCSRSLVVEGRNLNHCVATYASSCSRGGTSIWTLEVETNTEVDKRITIEVRPTSRTIVQARGRSNRLMKEQERGIVRRWCAQAGLTLSPGV
;
A
#
# COMPACT_ATOMS: atom_id res chain seq x y z
N MET A 1 -18.00 -91.20 -2.58
CA MET A 1 -18.59 -90.10 -3.40
C MET A 1 -18.57 -88.82 -2.57
N GLY A 2 -18.12 -87.71 -3.15
CA GLY A 2 -18.10 -86.40 -2.49
C GLY A 2 -17.17 -85.42 -3.19
N LYS A 3 -17.54 -85.00 -4.41
CA LYS A 3 -16.84 -83.95 -5.18
C LYS A 3 -16.89 -82.64 -4.40
N LYS A 4 -15.73 -82.15 -3.93
CA LYS A 4 -15.57 -80.73 -3.53
C LYS A 4 -15.38 -79.87 -4.78
N SER A 5 -16.37 -79.04 -5.04
CA SER A 5 -16.36 -77.96 -6.03
C SER A 5 -15.24 -76.95 -5.70
N LYS A 6 -14.31 -76.75 -6.63
CA LYS A 6 -13.37 -75.63 -6.63
C LYS A 6 -14.08 -74.43 -7.28
N ASN A 7 -14.37 -73.42 -6.49
CA ASN A 7 -14.85 -72.12 -6.96
C ASN A 7 -13.64 -71.29 -7.43
N PRO A 8 -13.59 -70.76 -8.67
CA PRO A 8 -12.45 -69.99 -9.16
C PRO A 8 -12.57 -68.50 -8.77
N ASP A 9 -11.43 -67.91 -8.42
CA ASP A 9 -11.09 -66.49 -8.43
C ASP A 9 -11.96 -65.47 -7.64
N ARG A 10 -11.55 -65.24 -6.38
CA ARG A 10 -11.43 -63.89 -5.83
C ARG A 10 -9.95 -63.64 -5.51
N GLU A 11 -9.16 -63.33 -6.53
CA GLU A 11 -7.79 -62.83 -6.33
C GLU A 11 -7.88 -61.47 -5.63
N SER A 12 -7.27 -61.35 -4.45
CA SER A 12 -7.11 -60.07 -3.75
C SER A 12 -6.39 -59.07 -4.68
N PRO A 13 -6.86 -57.81 -4.76
CA PRO A 13 -6.31 -56.83 -5.70
C PRO A 13 -4.82 -56.60 -5.44
N SER A 14 -4.01 -56.69 -6.51
CA SER A 14 -2.57 -56.53 -6.39
C SER A 14 -2.21 -55.11 -5.90
N ARG A 15 -1.11 -54.96 -5.13
CA ARG A 15 -0.61 -53.64 -4.66
C ARG A 15 -0.45 -52.63 -5.81
N ARG A 16 -0.05 -53.11 -6.99
CA ARG A 16 0.10 -52.31 -8.21
C ARG A 16 -1.23 -51.74 -8.72
N GLN A 17 -2.29 -52.53 -8.64
CA GLN A 17 -3.64 -52.12 -9.03
C GLN A 17 -4.20 -51.08 -8.05
N ILE A 18 -4.07 -51.32 -6.74
CA ILE A 18 -4.50 -50.36 -5.70
C ILE A 18 -3.83 -49.00 -5.88
N HIS A 19 -2.51 -48.98 -6.10
CA HIS A 19 -1.76 -47.73 -6.32
C HIS A 19 -2.16 -47.00 -7.62
N HIS A 20 -2.58 -47.74 -8.66
CA HIS A 20 -3.09 -47.13 -9.90
C HIS A 20 -4.48 -46.51 -9.70
N VAL A 21 -5.39 -47.20 -9.01
CA VAL A 21 -6.73 -46.69 -8.64
C VAL A 21 -6.62 -45.38 -7.86
N GLN A 22 -5.75 -45.34 -6.85
CA GLN A 22 -5.47 -44.13 -6.08
C GLN A 22 -4.93 -42.98 -6.96
N ARG A 23 -4.07 -43.28 -7.94
CA ARG A 23 -3.54 -42.27 -8.88
C ARG A 23 -4.59 -41.71 -9.84
N LEU A 24 -5.68 -42.42 -10.08
CA LEU A 24 -6.82 -41.92 -10.85
C LEU A 24 -7.80 -41.09 -9.99
N GLY A 25 -7.57 -41.01 -8.67
CA GLY A 25 -8.44 -40.32 -7.72
C GLY A 25 -9.69 -41.10 -7.32
N LEU A 26 -9.69 -42.42 -7.51
CA LEU A 26 -10.81 -43.31 -7.18
C LEU A 26 -10.58 -43.98 -5.82
N GLY A 27 -11.66 -44.20 -5.07
CA GLY A 27 -11.66 -44.71 -3.70
C GLY A 27 -11.67 -46.23 -3.59
N SER A 28 -12.08 -46.95 -4.63
CA SER A 28 -12.14 -48.42 -4.61
C SER A 28 -11.87 -49.09 -5.97
N VAL A 29 -11.58 -50.39 -5.93
CA VAL A 29 -11.40 -51.19 -7.15
C VAL A 29 -12.73 -51.37 -7.90
N GLU A 30 -13.85 -51.37 -7.18
CA GLU A 30 -15.20 -51.41 -7.76
C GLU A 30 -15.50 -50.11 -8.52
N GLU A 31 -15.18 -48.95 -7.93
CA GLU A 31 -15.26 -47.64 -8.60
C GLU A 31 -14.38 -47.59 -9.84
N TYR A 32 -13.19 -48.20 -9.80
CA TYR A 32 -12.30 -48.31 -10.96
C TYR A 32 -12.87 -49.18 -12.09
N GLN A 33 -13.52 -50.30 -11.77
CA GLN A 33 -14.18 -51.14 -12.77
C GLN A 33 -15.36 -50.41 -13.41
N HIS A 34 -16.14 -49.68 -12.61
CA HIS A 34 -17.22 -48.84 -13.13
C HIS A 34 -16.68 -47.73 -14.04
N TRP A 35 -15.67 -46.99 -13.57
CA TRP A 35 -15.00 -45.94 -14.34
C TRP A 35 -14.40 -46.45 -15.64
N CYS A 36 -13.78 -47.64 -15.64
CA CYS A 36 -13.28 -48.27 -16.86
C CYS A 36 -14.41 -48.57 -17.84
N THR A 37 -15.55 -49.08 -17.36
CA THR A 37 -16.71 -49.40 -18.20
C THR A 37 -17.30 -48.13 -18.82
N GLU A 38 -17.50 -47.08 -18.02
CA GLU A 38 -18.05 -45.80 -18.47
C GLU A 38 -17.17 -45.12 -19.54
N HIS A 39 -15.84 -45.26 -19.43
CA HIS A 39 -14.88 -44.58 -20.31
C HIS A 39 -14.28 -45.50 -21.39
N GLY A 40 -14.83 -46.72 -21.56
CA GLY A 40 -14.47 -47.65 -22.63
C GLY A 40 -13.11 -48.35 -22.48
N PHE A 41 -12.60 -48.48 -21.25
CA PHE A 41 -11.38 -49.22 -20.93
C PHE A 41 -11.68 -50.68 -20.55
N GLY A 42 -10.83 -51.62 -20.98
CA GLY A 42 -11.02 -53.05 -20.68
C GLY A 42 -10.90 -53.38 -19.18
N LEU A 43 -11.62 -54.41 -18.72
CA LEU A 43 -11.71 -54.81 -17.29
C LEU A 43 -10.69 -55.89 -16.86
N GLY A 44 -9.82 -56.33 -17.78
CA GLY A 44 -8.90 -57.44 -17.52
C GLY A 44 -7.97 -57.20 -16.31
N PRO A 45 -7.69 -58.24 -15.49
CA PRO A 45 -6.93 -58.11 -14.24
C PRO A 45 -5.44 -57.76 -14.47
N LYS A 46 -4.92 -57.99 -15.68
CA LYS A 46 -3.53 -57.69 -16.08
C LYS A 46 -3.50 -56.67 -17.21
N LYS A 47 -3.31 -55.39 -16.88
CA LYS A 47 -3.16 -54.30 -17.86
C LYS A 47 -1.69 -53.99 -18.12
N THR A 48 -1.35 -53.75 -19.39
CA THR A 48 0.00 -53.31 -19.78
C THR A 48 0.26 -51.87 -19.34
N ASN A 49 1.53 -51.48 -19.19
CA ASN A 49 1.90 -50.10 -18.84
C ASN A 49 1.36 -49.05 -19.83
N ARG A 50 1.20 -49.41 -21.10
CA ARG A 50 0.63 -48.55 -22.15
C ARG A 50 -0.86 -48.28 -21.89
N MET A 51 -1.62 -49.28 -21.45
CA MET A 51 -3.04 -49.14 -21.10
C MET A 51 -3.21 -48.28 -19.84
N LEU A 52 -2.42 -48.54 -18.79
CA LEU A 52 -2.43 -47.74 -17.56
C LEU A 52 -2.00 -46.28 -17.78
N ARG A 53 -1.16 -46.01 -18.79
CA ARG A 53 -0.80 -44.64 -19.18
C ARG A 53 -1.98 -43.94 -19.85
N ARG A 54 -2.67 -44.58 -20.80
CA ARG A 54 -3.87 -44.03 -21.46
C ARG A 54 -4.99 -43.70 -20.47
N GLU A 55 -5.20 -44.55 -19.47
CA GLU A 55 -6.17 -44.29 -18.40
C GLU A 55 -5.80 -43.05 -17.57
N ARG A 56 -4.52 -42.91 -17.20
CA ARG A 56 -4.03 -41.72 -16.48
C ARG A 56 -4.14 -40.44 -17.31
N ASP A 57 -3.79 -40.50 -18.60
CA ASP A 57 -3.90 -39.37 -19.52
C ASP A 57 -5.38 -38.96 -19.70
N HIS A 58 -6.30 -39.92 -19.76
CA HIS A 58 -7.74 -39.67 -19.84
C HIS A 58 -8.31 -39.08 -18.56
N ALA A 59 -7.98 -39.64 -17.39
CA ALA A 59 -8.37 -39.10 -16.09
C ALA A 59 -7.85 -37.67 -15.90
N ALA A 60 -6.58 -37.41 -16.23
CA ALA A 60 -6.00 -36.06 -16.20
C ALA A 60 -6.76 -35.09 -17.14
N SER A 61 -7.17 -35.54 -18.33
CA SER A 61 -7.99 -34.75 -19.24
C SER A 61 -9.39 -34.45 -18.68
N LEU A 62 -10.04 -35.41 -18.01
CA LEU A 62 -11.34 -35.21 -17.37
C LEU A 62 -11.24 -34.23 -16.19
N THR A 63 -10.23 -34.37 -15.33
CA THR A 63 -9.97 -33.42 -14.24
C THR A 63 -9.73 -32.01 -14.77
N ALA A 64 -8.94 -31.87 -15.85
CA ALA A 64 -8.71 -30.57 -16.48
C ALA A 64 -10.00 -29.96 -17.07
N LYS A 65 -10.85 -30.76 -17.73
CA LYS A 65 -12.16 -30.32 -18.25
C LYS A 65 -13.12 -29.93 -17.11
N HIS A 66 -13.19 -30.72 -16.04
CA HIS A 66 -14.03 -30.44 -14.88
C HIS A 66 -13.56 -29.14 -14.18
N ALA A 67 -12.25 -28.98 -13.96
CA ALA A 67 -11.68 -27.76 -13.41
C ALA A 67 -11.97 -26.54 -14.31
N MET A 68 -11.91 -26.70 -15.63
CA MET A 68 -12.27 -25.64 -16.59
C MET A 68 -13.76 -25.29 -16.53
N HIS A 69 -14.64 -26.28 -16.40
CA HIS A 69 -16.09 -26.08 -16.26
C HIS A 69 -16.44 -25.36 -14.95
N MET A 70 -15.90 -25.82 -13.82
CA MET A 70 -16.08 -25.17 -12.52
C MET A 70 -15.53 -23.74 -12.55
N ARG A 71 -14.35 -23.52 -13.15
CA ARG A 71 -13.80 -22.18 -13.34
C ARG A 71 -14.70 -21.29 -14.19
N ARG A 72 -15.30 -21.83 -15.26
CA ARG A 72 -16.24 -21.11 -16.12
C ARG A 72 -17.53 -20.75 -15.37
N GLN A 73 -18.12 -21.68 -14.62
CA GLN A 73 -19.32 -21.42 -13.81
C GLN A 73 -19.07 -20.36 -12.73
N HIS A 74 -17.95 -20.47 -12.01
CA HIS A 74 -17.54 -19.46 -11.03
C HIS A 74 -17.32 -18.08 -11.66
N GLN A 75 -16.71 -18.01 -12.85
CA GLN A 75 -16.47 -16.76 -13.57
C GLN A 75 -17.77 -16.12 -14.08
N VAL A 76 -18.75 -16.92 -14.51
CA VAL A 76 -20.08 -16.44 -14.92
C VAL A 76 -20.83 -15.85 -13.72
N SER A 77 -20.81 -16.54 -12.57
CA SER A 77 -21.42 -16.05 -11.33
C SER A 77 -20.76 -14.76 -10.81
N GLU A 78 -19.42 -14.66 -10.93
CA GLU A 78 -18.68 -13.45 -10.55
C GLU A 78 -18.97 -12.26 -11.47
N LYS A 79 -19.08 -12.50 -12.79
CA LYS A 79 -19.49 -11.49 -13.77
C LYS A 79 -20.86 -10.91 -13.42
N GLN A 80 -21.81 -11.77 -13.08
CA GLN A 80 -23.17 -11.35 -12.70
C GLN A 80 -23.17 -10.54 -11.39
N LEU A 81 -22.39 -10.93 -10.40
CA LEU A 81 -22.30 -10.23 -9.12
C LEU A 81 -21.84 -8.76 -9.29
N LEU A 82 -20.68 -8.52 -9.91
CA LEU A 82 -20.13 -7.17 -10.02
C LEU A 82 -20.97 -6.27 -10.91
N THR A 83 -21.53 -6.83 -11.99
CA THR A 83 -22.39 -6.11 -12.92
C THR A 83 -23.74 -5.78 -12.28
N GLY A 84 -24.33 -6.71 -11.52
CA GLY A 84 -25.58 -6.48 -10.76
C GLY A 84 -25.42 -5.44 -9.65
N ILE A 85 -24.27 -5.40 -8.97
CA ILE A 85 -23.96 -4.30 -8.03
C ILE A 85 -23.83 -2.97 -8.77
N ALA A 86 -23.13 -2.96 -9.91
CA ALA A 86 -22.93 -1.76 -10.72
C ALA A 86 -24.26 -1.21 -11.28
N SER A 87 -25.14 -2.08 -11.77
CA SER A 87 -26.48 -1.70 -12.27
C SER A 87 -27.43 -1.30 -11.14
N GLY A 88 -27.20 -1.79 -9.92
CA GLY A 88 -28.03 -1.53 -8.74
C GLY A 88 -29.07 -2.60 -8.44
N GLU A 89 -29.01 -3.74 -9.13
CA GLU A 89 -29.85 -4.93 -8.88
C GLU A 89 -29.47 -5.65 -7.57
N ILE A 90 -28.23 -5.51 -7.11
CA ILE A 90 -27.72 -6.11 -5.87
C ILE A 90 -27.36 -5.01 -4.88
N GLU A 91 -27.99 -5.03 -3.72
CA GLU A 91 -27.75 -4.06 -2.65
C GLU A 91 -26.50 -4.37 -1.83
N LYS A 92 -25.94 -3.34 -1.20
CA LYS A 92 -24.68 -3.40 -0.44
C LYS A 92 -24.79 -4.37 0.75
N ASP A 93 -25.93 -4.38 1.44
CA ASP A 93 -26.08 -5.07 2.72
C ASP A 93 -26.12 -6.60 2.58
N SER A 94 -26.26 -7.10 1.35
CA SER A 94 -26.23 -8.53 1.02
C SER A 94 -24.82 -9.06 0.73
N ILE A 95 -23.76 -8.25 0.87
CA ILE A 95 -22.41 -8.56 0.40
C ILE A 95 -21.48 -8.97 1.55
N ALA A 96 -21.09 -10.25 1.58
CA ALA A 96 -20.16 -10.78 2.58
C ALA A 96 -18.67 -10.45 2.32
N ASP A 97 -18.26 -10.26 1.06
CA ASP A 97 -16.86 -9.95 0.72
C ASP A 97 -16.53 -8.47 1.04
N PRO A 98 -15.57 -8.16 1.94
CA PRO A 98 -15.27 -6.79 2.34
C PRO A 98 -14.81 -5.87 1.19
N HIS A 99 -14.12 -6.41 0.19
CA HIS A 99 -13.63 -5.63 -0.94
C HIS A 99 -14.78 -5.29 -1.90
N VAL A 100 -15.68 -6.25 -2.13
CA VAL A 100 -16.90 -6.03 -2.92
C VAL A 100 -17.85 -5.09 -2.17
N GLY A 101 -17.93 -5.19 -0.84
CA GLY A 101 -18.70 -4.28 0.00
C GLY A 101 -18.19 -2.84 -0.07
N ARG A 102 -16.87 -2.61 -0.11
CA ARG A 102 -16.28 -1.28 -0.34
C ARG A 102 -16.52 -0.76 -1.75
N PHE A 103 -16.42 -1.62 -2.77
CA PHE A 103 -16.78 -1.29 -4.14
C PHE A 103 -18.24 -0.82 -4.23
N ALA A 104 -19.18 -1.56 -3.63
CA ALA A 104 -20.59 -1.17 -3.54
C ALA A 104 -20.80 0.13 -2.76
N ALA A 105 -20.10 0.30 -1.62
CA ALA A 105 -20.18 1.52 -0.81
C ALA A 105 -19.74 2.77 -1.58
N LEU A 106 -18.66 2.68 -2.37
CA LEU A 106 -18.18 3.79 -3.19
C LEU A 106 -19.18 4.16 -4.28
N ILE A 107 -19.81 3.17 -4.91
CA ILE A 107 -20.90 3.39 -5.88
C ILE A 107 -22.07 4.13 -5.21
N SER A 108 -22.55 3.63 -4.07
CA SER A 108 -23.66 4.24 -3.34
C SER A 108 -23.35 5.67 -2.92
N HIS A 109 -22.12 5.93 -2.44
CA HIS A 109 -21.68 7.27 -2.09
C HIS A 109 -21.73 8.22 -3.32
N LEU A 110 -21.17 7.82 -4.46
CA LEU A 110 -21.20 8.67 -5.66
C LEU A 110 -22.62 8.92 -6.16
N VAL A 111 -23.50 7.91 -6.13
CA VAL A 111 -24.91 8.05 -6.53
C VAL A 111 -25.65 9.02 -5.60
N GLN A 112 -25.50 8.90 -4.28
CA GLN A 112 -26.15 9.78 -3.31
C GLN A 112 -25.70 11.25 -3.45
N HIS A 113 -24.48 11.47 -3.91
CA HIS A 113 -23.90 12.81 -4.06
C HIS A 113 -24.05 13.41 -5.48
N ASN A 114 -24.74 12.72 -6.41
CA ASN A 114 -24.99 13.24 -7.77
C ASN A 114 -25.79 14.55 -7.81
N HIS A 115 -26.61 14.84 -6.77
CA HIS A 115 -27.54 15.97 -6.75
C HIS A 115 -27.06 17.20 -5.98
N ARG A 116 -25.88 17.15 -5.33
CA ARG A 116 -25.34 18.30 -4.57
C ARG A 116 -24.67 19.31 -5.51
N THR A 117 -25.51 20.14 -6.14
CA THR A 117 -25.34 21.57 -6.46
C THR A 117 -23.92 22.14 -6.60
N GLU A 118 -23.10 21.56 -7.47
CA GLU A 118 -22.02 22.30 -8.13
C GLU A 118 -22.12 22.05 -9.63
N LEU A 119 -22.59 23.06 -10.38
CA LEU A 119 -22.90 23.06 -11.83
C LEU A 119 -21.75 22.59 -12.77
N ARG A 120 -20.62 22.10 -12.24
CA ARG A 120 -19.42 21.74 -12.99
C ARG A 120 -18.80 20.39 -12.62
N LYS A 121 -19.36 19.63 -11.66
CA LYS A 121 -18.81 18.30 -11.30
C LYS A 121 -19.42 17.19 -12.17
N PRO A 122 -18.63 16.22 -12.64
CA PRO A 122 -19.14 15.10 -13.44
C PRO A 122 -20.12 14.27 -12.60
N VAL A 123 -21.25 13.90 -13.21
CA VAL A 123 -22.27 13.04 -12.59
C VAL A 123 -21.85 11.58 -12.72
N PHE A 124 -21.90 10.81 -11.64
CA PHE A 124 -21.67 9.37 -11.69
C PHE A 124 -22.86 8.65 -12.32
N ARG A 125 -22.62 7.88 -13.38
CA ARG A 125 -23.66 7.10 -14.07
C ARG A 125 -23.34 5.62 -13.96
N ARG A 126 -24.24 4.85 -13.33
CA ARG A 126 -24.12 3.38 -13.20
C ARG A 126 -23.83 2.68 -14.53
N LYS A 127 -24.49 3.11 -15.61
CA LYS A 127 -24.28 2.59 -16.97
C LYS A 127 -22.82 2.67 -17.44
N ASP A 128 -22.09 3.70 -17.04
CA ASP A 128 -20.69 3.89 -17.45
C ASP A 128 -19.77 2.85 -16.80
N LEU A 129 -20.08 2.48 -15.54
CA LEU A 129 -19.39 1.41 -14.83
C LEU A 129 -19.77 0.03 -15.38
N VAL A 130 -21.05 -0.20 -15.70
CA VAL A 130 -21.51 -1.44 -16.33
C VAL A 130 -20.76 -1.67 -17.65
N VAL A 131 -20.74 -0.68 -18.55
CA VAL A 131 -20.01 -0.75 -19.84
C VAL A 131 -18.52 -1.04 -19.62
N LEU A 132 -17.90 -0.41 -18.61
CA LEU A 132 -16.51 -0.69 -18.27
C LEU A 132 -16.33 -2.15 -17.87
N LEU A 133 -17.12 -2.64 -16.91
CA LEU A 133 -17.00 -4.01 -16.39
C LEU A 133 -17.27 -5.06 -17.47
N GLU A 134 -18.29 -4.88 -18.29
CA GLU A 134 -18.63 -5.79 -19.38
C GLU A 134 -17.49 -5.90 -20.40
N HIS A 135 -16.88 -4.78 -20.77
CA HIS A 135 -15.70 -4.79 -21.65
C HIS A 135 -14.55 -5.53 -21.01
N LEU A 136 -14.19 -5.21 -19.76
CA LEU A 136 -13.08 -5.86 -19.04
C LEU A 136 -13.30 -7.37 -18.94
N GLN A 137 -14.53 -7.83 -18.72
CA GLN A 137 -14.88 -9.25 -18.72
C GLN A 137 -14.74 -9.87 -20.12
N SER A 138 -15.21 -9.19 -21.16
CA SER A 138 -15.16 -9.69 -22.55
C SER A 138 -13.73 -9.92 -23.05
N VAL A 139 -12.78 -9.10 -22.60
CA VAL A 139 -11.35 -9.19 -23.00
C VAL A 139 -10.51 -10.04 -22.04
N GLY A 140 -11.13 -10.76 -21.09
CA GLY A 140 -10.42 -11.64 -20.16
C GLY A 140 -9.48 -10.91 -19.19
N CYS A 141 -9.80 -9.66 -18.86
CA CYS A 141 -9.03 -8.81 -17.95
C CYS A 141 -8.97 -9.39 -16.52
N LYS A 142 -7.90 -9.10 -15.78
CA LYS A 142 -7.62 -9.60 -14.42
C LYS A 142 -7.94 -8.61 -13.31
N LEU A 143 -8.39 -7.40 -13.66
CA LEU A 143 -8.70 -6.32 -12.72
C LEU A 143 -9.89 -6.64 -11.82
N HIS A 144 -10.79 -7.52 -12.26
CA HIS A 144 -12.01 -7.89 -11.54
C HIS A 144 -11.96 -9.31 -10.95
N ASP A 145 -10.91 -10.10 -11.24
CA ASP A 145 -10.76 -11.46 -10.72
C ASP A 145 -10.75 -11.47 -9.18
N LYS A 146 -11.46 -12.43 -8.56
CA LYS A 146 -11.52 -12.61 -7.10
C LYS A 146 -10.17 -12.58 -6.40
N SER A 147 -9.14 -13.19 -6.99
CA SER A 147 -7.78 -13.23 -6.44
C SER A 147 -7.09 -11.86 -6.39
N ASN A 148 -7.63 -10.84 -7.06
CA ASN A 148 -7.03 -9.52 -7.18
C ASN A 148 -7.83 -8.42 -6.46
N ARG A 149 -8.97 -8.72 -5.83
CA ARG A 149 -9.86 -7.74 -5.18
C ARG A 149 -9.19 -6.93 -4.05
N HIS A 150 -8.17 -7.50 -3.43
CA HIS A 150 -7.38 -6.83 -2.39
C HIS A 150 -6.19 -6.03 -2.93
N ARG A 151 -5.85 -6.17 -4.22
CA ARG A 151 -4.69 -5.49 -4.78
C ARG A 151 -4.97 -4.00 -4.92
N SER A 152 -4.07 -3.17 -4.41
CA SER A 152 -3.98 -1.74 -4.71
C SER A 152 -2.72 -1.45 -5.54
N LEU A 153 -2.74 -0.36 -6.33
CA LEU A 153 -1.49 0.13 -6.93
C LEU A 153 -0.59 0.71 -5.85
N SER A 154 -1.18 1.53 -4.98
CA SER A 154 -0.45 2.22 -3.93
C SER A 154 -0.54 1.47 -2.62
N PRO A 155 0.56 1.41 -1.87
CA PRO A 155 0.52 1.61 -0.43
C PRO A 155 -0.76 2.21 0.17
N GLY A 156 -1.56 1.38 0.86
CA GLY A 156 -2.69 1.82 1.67
C GLY A 156 -3.86 2.50 0.96
N GLY A 157 -3.83 2.59 -0.37
CA GLY A 157 -4.92 3.10 -1.18
C GLY A 157 -6.06 2.10 -1.34
N ILE A 158 -7.18 2.55 -1.91
CA ILE A 158 -8.30 1.69 -2.28
C ILE A 158 -7.86 0.61 -3.28
N SER A 159 -8.61 -0.49 -3.34
CA SER A 159 -8.30 -1.58 -4.28
C SER A 159 -8.48 -1.17 -5.74
N ILE A 160 -7.83 -1.88 -6.66
CA ILE A 160 -8.01 -1.73 -8.10
C ILE A 160 -9.49 -1.87 -8.49
N LEU A 161 -10.22 -2.78 -7.84
CA LEU A 161 -11.66 -2.96 -8.06
C LEU A 161 -12.43 -1.68 -7.71
N GLU A 162 -12.17 -1.10 -6.55
CA GLU A 162 -12.76 0.18 -6.13
C GLU A 162 -12.35 1.32 -7.09
N SER A 163 -11.09 1.34 -7.55
CA SER A 163 -10.59 2.33 -8.51
C SER A 163 -11.34 2.30 -9.85
N LEU A 164 -11.89 1.15 -10.28
CA LEU A 164 -12.72 1.09 -11.49
C LEU A 164 -13.96 1.96 -11.40
N VAL A 165 -14.51 2.17 -10.20
CA VAL A 165 -15.64 3.09 -9.97
C VAL A 165 -15.21 4.53 -10.28
N LEU A 166 -14.02 4.94 -9.83
CA LEU A 166 -13.46 6.26 -10.12
C LEU A 166 -13.13 6.42 -11.61
N VAL A 167 -12.58 5.39 -12.25
CA VAL A 167 -12.30 5.39 -13.69
C VAL A 167 -13.58 5.55 -14.52
N ALA A 168 -14.65 4.87 -14.13
CA ALA A 168 -15.97 5.01 -14.76
C ALA A 168 -16.59 6.40 -14.47
N HIS A 169 -16.42 6.93 -13.27
CA HIS A 169 -16.86 8.29 -12.92
C HIS A 169 -16.22 9.35 -13.83
N ALA A 170 -14.95 9.16 -14.20
CA ALA A 170 -14.21 10.04 -15.09
C ALA A 170 -14.43 9.74 -16.59
N ARG A 171 -15.45 8.96 -16.97
CA ARG A 171 -15.74 8.62 -18.38
C ARG A 171 -15.77 9.81 -19.35
N PRO A 172 -16.31 11.00 -19.01
CA PRO A 172 -16.29 12.14 -19.93
C PRO A 172 -14.88 12.57 -20.38
N GLN A 173 -13.83 12.16 -19.66
CA GLN A 173 -12.44 12.51 -19.93
C GLN A 173 -11.69 11.41 -20.70
N TRP A 174 -12.37 10.34 -21.14
CA TRP A 174 -11.71 9.26 -21.88
C TRP A 174 -11.24 9.74 -23.26
N VAL A 175 -9.93 9.64 -23.51
CA VAL A 175 -9.27 10.10 -24.74
C VAL A 175 -9.26 9.08 -25.88
N ARG A 176 -9.52 7.79 -25.57
CA ARG A 176 -9.60 6.71 -26.57
C ARG A 176 -10.81 5.81 -26.29
N PRO A 177 -11.42 5.20 -27.32
CA PRO A 177 -12.53 4.26 -27.15
C PRO A 177 -12.13 3.07 -26.29
N LEU A 178 -12.99 2.69 -25.34
CA LEU A 178 -12.73 1.55 -24.46
C LEU A 178 -12.53 0.23 -25.25
N GLY A 179 -13.29 0.04 -26.34
CA GLY A 179 -13.26 -1.16 -27.18
C GLY A 179 -11.89 -1.47 -27.79
N ASP A 180 -11.05 -0.46 -27.99
CA ASP A 180 -9.71 -0.60 -28.57
C ASP A 180 -8.68 -1.10 -27.56
N TRP A 181 -9.01 -1.07 -26.26
CA TRP A 181 -8.11 -1.55 -25.22
C TRP A 181 -8.24 -3.06 -25.01
N LYS A 182 -7.11 -3.75 -24.99
CA LYS A 182 -7.01 -5.17 -24.62
C LYS A 182 -5.80 -5.40 -23.69
N PRO A 183 -5.92 -6.28 -22.68
CA PRO A 183 -4.82 -6.58 -21.78
C PRO A 183 -3.69 -7.31 -22.51
N ARG A 184 -2.45 -6.86 -22.31
CA ARG A 184 -1.23 -7.48 -22.92
C ARG A 184 -0.45 -8.38 -21.96
N THR A 185 -0.93 -8.55 -20.73
CA THR A 185 -0.24 -9.27 -19.65
C THR A 185 -1.26 -9.84 -18.68
N HIS A 186 -0.89 -10.88 -17.93
CA HIS A 186 -1.71 -11.45 -16.86
C HIS A 186 -1.56 -10.74 -15.51
N ASN A 187 -0.68 -9.75 -15.39
CA ASN A 187 -0.47 -9.00 -14.14
C ASN A 187 -1.52 -7.88 -14.00
N ALA A 188 -2.38 -7.97 -12.98
CA ALA A 188 -3.45 -7.01 -12.74
C ALA A 188 -2.96 -5.57 -12.56
N LYS A 189 -1.83 -5.33 -11.85
CA LYS A 189 -1.28 -3.98 -11.71
C LYS A 189 -0.88 -3.42 -13.08
N ARG A 190 -0.14 -4.18 -13.89
CA ARG A 190 0.28 -3.76 -15.24
C ARG A 190 -0.91 -3.52 -16.18
N GLN A 191 -1.94 -4.35 -16.09
CA GLN A 191 -3.19 -4.12 -16.84
C GLN A 191 -3.85 -2.80 -16.42
N PHE A 192 -3.87 -2.48 -15.12
CA PHE A 192 -4.50 -1.26 -14.64
C PHE A 192 -3.76 -0.02 -15.13
N HIS A 193 -2.42 0.02 -15.01
CA HIS A 193 -1.59 1.09 -15.58
C HIS A 193 -1.87 1.26 -17.09
N SER A 194 -1.91 0.17 -17.84
CA SER A 194 -2.21 0.21 -19.28
C SER A 194 -3.61 0.74 -19.58
N LEU A 195 -4.62 0.38 -18.78
CA LEU A 195 -5.98 0.87 -18.93
C LEU A 195 -6.04 2.38 -18.67
N LEU A 196 -5.40 2.85 -17.59
CA LEU A 196 -5.34 4.27 -17.25
C LEU A 196 -4.68 5.08 -18.36
N ARG A 197 -3.55 4.62 -18.90
CA ARG A 197 -2.86 5.28 -20.03
C ARG A 197 -3.72 5.28 -21.29
N HIS A 198 -4.41 4.18 -21.59
CA HIS A 198 -5.29 4.12 -22.75
C HIS A 198 -6.43 5.14 -22.66
N LEU A 199 -7.09 5.19 -21.50
CA LEU A 199 -8.27 6.03 -21.29
C LEU A 199 -7.93 7.49 -21.03
N PHE A 200 -6.83 7.82 -20.38
CA PHE A 200 -6.61 9.19 -19.88
C PHE A 200 -5.33 9.85 -20.38
N ASP A 201 -4.42 9.11 -21.02
CA ASP A 201 -3.12 9.65 -21.46
C ASP A 201 -3.00 9.63 -22.99
N ARG A 202 -3.20 10.79 -23.60
CA ARG A 202 -3.15 10.98 -25.05
C ARG A 202 -1.75 10.75 -25.63
N PHE A 203 -0.70 11.08 -24.87
CA PHE A 203 0.69 11.09 -25.36
C PHE A 203 1.57 9.98 -24.79
N GLY A 204 1.09 9.26 -23.77
CA GLY A 204 1.88 8.25 -23.08
C GLY A 204 2.94 8.83 -22.14
N GLU A 205 2.79 10.09 -21.74
CA GLU A 205 3.78 10.85 -20.95
C GLU A 205 3.40 11.02 -19.48
N VAL A 206 2.24 10.54 -19.04
CA VAL A 206 1.88 10.61 -17.62
C VAL A 206 2.83 9.69 -16.85
N PRO A 207 3.49 10.14 -15.76
CA PRO A 207 4.41 9.31 -14.98
C PRO A 207 3.69 8.19 -14.22
N LEU A 208 4.36 7.05 -14.01
CA LEU A 208 3.74 5.88 -13.35
C LEU A 208 3.28 6.18 -11.92
N PHE A 209 4.02 6.99 -11.16
CA PHE A 209 3.62 7.36 -9.80
C PHE A 209 2.30 8.13 -9.75
N MET A 210 1.91 8.81 -10.83
CA MET A 210 0.61 9.52 -10.90
C MET A 210 -0.58 8.55 -10.86
N ASP A 211 -0.39 7.26 -11.16
CA ASP A 211 -1.45 6.27 -11.05
C ASP A 211 -1.97 6.14 -9.61
N HIS A 212 -1.16 6.56 -8.62
CA HIS A 212 -1.57 6.66 -7.22
C HIS A 212 -2.81 7.54 -7.02
N ALA A 213 -3.05 8.54 -7.88
CA ALA A 213 -4.25 9.39 -7.87
C ALA A 213 -5.56 8.59 -7.95
N TRP A 214 -5.54 7.45 -8.65
CA TRP A 214 -6.70 6.57 -8.82
C TRP A 214 -6.90 5.60 -7.67
N THR A 215 -5.98 5.58 -6.70
CA THR A 215 -6.06 4.75 -5.50
C THR A 215 -6.26 5.56 -4.21
N MET A 216 -6.31 6.88 -4.31
CA MET A 216 -6.72 7.77 -3.21
C MET A 216 -8.24 7.95 -3.25
N GLY A 217 -8.92 6.97 -2.67
CA GLY A 217 -10.36 6.78 -2.87
C GLY A 217 -11.23 7.39 -1.79
N THR A 218 -10.94 7.17 -0.51
CA THR A 218 -11.85 7.55 0.58
C THR A 218 -11.11 8.05 1.81
N GLN A 219 -11.67 9.08 2.47
CA GLN A 219 -11.18 9.55 3.77
C GLN A 219 -11.81 8.77 4.94
N THR A 220 -11.15 8.83 6.10
CA THR A 220 -11.69 8.29 7.36
C THR A 220 -12.98 9.02 7.72
N GLY A 221 -14.11 8.30 7.72
CA GLY A 221 -15.46 8.88 7.96
C GLY A 221 -16.37 8.91 6.73
N GLY A 222 -15.87 8.48 5.56
CA GLY A 222 -16.67 8.33 4.34
C GLY A 222 -16.47 9.48 3.34
N GLY A 223 -16.72 9.15 2.07
CA GLY A 223 -16.59 10.05 0.93
C GLY A 223 -15.20 10.17 0.34
N LEU A 224 -15.12 10.84 -0.83
CA LEU A 224 -13.88 10.94 -1.61
C LEU A 224 -12.83 11.77 -0.88
N ASP A 225 -11.59 11.28 -0.87
CA ASP A 225 -10.44 12.06 -0.41
C ASP A 225 -10.27 13.31 -1.30
N PRO A 226 -10.35 14.54 -0.75
CA PRO A 226 -10.15 15.78 -1.51
C PRO A 226 -8.81 15.85 -2.24
N LYS A 227 -7.72 15.36 -1.62
CA LYS A 227 -6.39 15.29 -2.27
C LYS A 227 -6.42 14.31 -3.43
N GLY A 228 -7.13 13.19 -3.27
CA GLY A 228 -7.34 12.23 -4.35
C GLY A 228 -8.07 12.84 -5.54
N VAL A 229 -9.07 13.71 -5.31
CA VAL A 229 -9.77 14.45 -6.38
C VAL A 229 -8.79 15.37 -7.10
N GLU A 230 -8.06 16.20 -6.37
CA GLU A 230 -7.07 17.13 -6.93
C GLU A 230 -6.00 16.41 -7.76
N PHE A 231 -5.45 15.30 -7.26
CA PHE A 231 -4.45 14.53 -7.98
C PHE A 231 -4.99 13.85 -9.24
N ARG A 232 -6.27 13.47 -9.27
CA ARG A 232 -6.91 12.99 -10.50
C ARG A 232 -7.08 14.12 -11.51
N ASP A 233 -7.41 15.33 -11.07
CA ASP A 233 -7.47 16.48 -11.96
C ASP A 233 -6.09 16.77 -12.58
N TRP A 234 -5.02 16.69 -11.77
CA TRP A 234 -3.64 16.81 -12.28
C TRP A 234 -3.28 15.70 -13.27
N TYR A 235 -3.67 14.45 -12.98
CA TYR A 235 -3.48 13.32 -13.89
C TYR A 235 -4.11 13.61 -15.25
N LEU A 236 -5.39 14.00 -15.25
CA LEU A 236 -6.16 14.28 -16.47
C LEU A 236 -5.56 15.46 -17.24
N HIS A 237 -5.09 16.48 -16.53
CA HIS A 237 -4.42 17.64 -17.09
C HIS A 237 -3.11 17.27 -17.80
N LEU A 238 -2.27 16.45 -17.16
CA LEU A 238 -1.05 15.91 -17.75
C LEU A 238 -1.36 15.01 -18.96
N GLY A 239 -2.42 14.21 -18.86
CA GLY A 239 -2.83 13.26 -19.90
C GLY A 239 -3.26 13.91 -21.22
N VAL A 240 -3.64 15.19 -21.21
CA VAL A 240 -3.90 15.99 -22.42
C VAL A 240 -2.70 16.85 -22.85
N GLY A 241 -1.52 16.61 -22.26
CA GLY A 241 -0.24 17.26 -22.62
C GLY A 241 -0.03 18.64 -22.01
N ARG A 242 -0.85 19.06 -21.04
CA ARG A 242 -0.68 20.36 -20.39
C ARG A 242 0.33 20.29 -19.24
N SER A 243 0.88 21.44 -18.88
CA SER A 243 1.92 21.53 -17.85
C SER A 243 1.29 21.48 -16.46
N LEU A 244 1.88 20.71 -15.55
CA LEU A 244 1.45 20.70 -14.15
C LEU A 244 1.48 22.10 -13.50
N ARG A 245 2.34 23.00 -13.99
CA ARG A 245 2.44 24.37 -13.51
C ARG A 245 1.16 25.19 -13.74
N ASP A 246 0.30 24.77 -14.66
CA ASP A 246 -0.97 25.45 -14.93
C ASP A 246 -2.05 25.05 -13.90
N GLN A 247 -1.72 24.15 -12.97
CA GLN A 247 -2.56 23.76 -11.83
C GLN A 247 -2.21 24.57 -10.58
N ARG A 248 -3.14 24.59 -9.62
CA ARG A 248 -2.87 25.11 -8.28
C ARG A 248 -1.96 24.12 -7.55
N LEU A 249 -0.68 24.45 -7.45
CA LEU A 249 0.29 23.65 -6.73
C LEU A 249 0.55 24.23 -5.34
N PRO A 250 0.84 23.38 -4.34
CA PRO A 250 1.32 23.85 -3.05
C PRO A 250 2.69 24.54 -3.15
N LEU A 251 3.40 24.34 -4.27
CA LEU A 251 4.75 24.82 -4.54
C LEU A 251 4.84 25.68 -5.79
N LYS A 252 5.67 26.72 -5.74
CA LYS A 252 5.92 27.63 -6.86
C LYS A 252 6.85 26.96 -7.89
N PHE A 253 6.28 26.12 -8.76
CA PHE A 253 7.06 25.39 -9.76
C PHE A 253 7.59 26.29 -10.88
N THR A 254 8.88 26.16 -11.17
CA THR A 254 9.47 26.67 -12.41
C THR A 254 9.17 25.74 -13.58
N LYS A 255 9.42 26.18 -14.83
CA LYS A 255 9.31 25.29 -16.01
C LYS A 255 10.20 24.07 -15.89
N ARG A 256 11.43 24.25 -15.36
CA ARG A 256 12.38 23.15 -15.13
C ARG A 256 11.83 22.15 -14.11
N MET A 257 11.26 22.62 -12.99
CA MET A 257 10.65 21.73 -11.98
C MET A 257 9.47 20.94 -12.55
N ALA A 258 8.59 21.58 -13.34
CA ALA A 258 7.48 20.88 -13.96
C ALA A 258 7.93 19.80 -14.97
N HIS A 259 9.02 20.03 -15.68
CA HIS A 259 9.64 19.01 -16.52
C HIS A 259 10.19 17.85 -15.67
N GLN A 260 11.00 18.14 -14.65
CA GLN A 260 11.59 17.14 -13.75
C GLN A 260 10.51 16.33 -13.01
N PHE A 261 9.36 16.91 -12.67
CA PHE A 261 8.25 16.16 -12.09
C PHE A 261 7.83 14.96 -12.92
N LYS A 262 7.90 15.06 -14.26
CA LYS A 262 7.58 13.92 -15.14
C LYS A 262 8.61 12.78 -15.04
N ASP A 263 9.84 13.13 -14.71
CA ASP A 263 10.98 12.20 -14.61
C ASP A 263 11.13 11.62 -13.19
N ALA A 264 10.26 12.00 -12.24
CA ALA A 264 10.35 11.52 -10.88
C ALA A 264 10.17 9.98 -10.82
N PRO A 265 10.88 9.30 -9.89
CA PRO A 265 10.85 7.85 -9.80
C PRO A 265 9.45 7.26 -9.62
N ALA A 266 9.17 6.12 -10.26
CA ALA A 266 7.85 5.49 -10.24
C ALA A 266 7.39 4.99 -8.85
N ASP A 267 8.34 4.84 -7.93
CA ASP A 267 8.12 4.30 -6.59
C ASP A 267 7.64 5.35 -5.58
N VAL A 268 7.80 6.65 -5.87
CA VAL A 268 7.43 7.74 -4.97
C VAL A 268 5.93 8.06 -4.97
N THR A 269 5.44 8.74 -3.93
CA THR A 269 4.08 9.31 -3.91
C THR A 269 4.02 10.63 -4.69
N ILE A 270 2.81 11.12 -5.00
CA ILE A 270 2.63 12.40 -5.70
C ILE A 270 3.22 13.58 -4.89
N PRO A 271 2.99 13.71 -3.57
CA PRO A 271 3.68 14.72 -2.75
C PRO A 271 5.22 14.57 -2.75
N GLN A 272 5.72 13.35 -2.66
CA GLN A 272 7.16 13.08 -2.76
C GLN A 272 7.73 13.48 -4.13
N ALA A 273 7.01 13.24 -5.23
CA ALA A 273 7.39 13.67 -6.57
C ALA A 273 7.47 15.19 -6.67
N LEU A 274 6.57 15.93 -6.00
CA LEU A 274 6.62 17.39 -5.94
C LEU A 274 7.93 17.88 -5.28
N ARG A 275 8.28 17.30 -4.12
CA ARG A 275 9.55 17.60 -3.45
C ARG A 275 10.76 17.21 -4.27
N TRP A 276 10.73 16.03 -4.86
CA TRP A 276 11.80 15.51 -5.71
C TRP A 276 12.06 16.48 -6.88
N ALA A 277 11.00 16.87 -7.58
CA ALA A 277 11.08 17.78 -8.72
C ALA A 277 11.62 19.17 -8.33
N GLN A 278 11.28 19.66 -7.13
CA GLN A 278 11.85 20.91 -6.62
C GLN A 278 13.34 20.78 -6.36
N VAL A 279 13.80 19.74 -5.65
CA VAL A 279 15.24 19.56 -5.36
C VAL A 279 16.04 19.46 -6.66
N ILE A 280 15.62 18.62 -7.60
CA ILE A 280 16.31 18.47 -8.89
C ILE A 280 16.21 19.74 -9.73
N GLY A 281 15.05 20.41 -9.72
CA GLY A 281 14.84 21.67 -10.43
C GLY A 281 15.67 22.83 -9.89
N LEU A 282 16.01 22.82 -8.59
CA LEU A 282 16.93 23.77 -7.96
C LEU A 282 18.40 23.49 -8.32
N GLY A 283 18.71 22.28 -8.80
CA GLY A 283 20.06 21.84 -9.17
C GLY A 283 20.66 20.77 -8.25
N GLY A 284 19.87 20.19 -7.34
CA GLY A 284 20.31 19.08 -6.49
C GLY A 284 20.38 17.75 -7.26
N ASP A 285 20.95 16.73 -6.62
CA ASP A 285 21.04 15.38 -7.17
C ASP A 285 19.90 14.44 -6.69
N GLU A 286 19.80 13.26 -7.30
CA GLU A 286 18.77 12.28 -6.97
C GLU A 286 18.88 11.77 -5.53
N ARG A 287 20.10 11.67 -4.99
CA ARG A 287 20.34 11.14 -3.64
C ARG A 287 19.78 12.09 -2.59
N LEU A 288 20.05 13.38 -2.72
CA LEU A 288 19.48 14.44 -1.89
C LEU A 288 17.95 14.51 -2.06
N ALA A 289 17.45 14.44 -3.31
CA ALA A 289 16.02 14.48 -3.58
C ALA A 289 15.27 13.33 -2.88
N ARG A 290 15.81 12.11 -2.93
CA ARG A 290 15.24 10.94 -2.21
C ARG A 290 15.32 11.11 -0.70
N ALA A 291 16.44 11.62 -0.17
CA ALA A 291 16.58 11.86 1.26
C ALA A 291 15.53 12.86 1.76
N VAL A 292 15.35 13.98 1.06
CA VAL A 292 14.34 15.00 1.37
C VAL A 292 12.91 14.46 1.25
N ALA A 293 12.63 13.66 0.20
CA ALA A 293 11.32 13.01 0.01
C ALA A 293 10.98 11.98 1.10
N GLY A 294 11.98 11.50 1.85
CA GLY A 294 11.79 10.66 3.04
C GLY A 294 11.59 11.44 4.34
N THR A 295 11.52 12.77 4.29
CA THR A 295 11.33 13.63 5.47
C THR A 295 9.95 14.25 5.49
N ARG A 296 9.64 14.98 6.57
CA ARG A 296 8.39 15.73 6.71
C ARG A 296 8.09 16.71 5.58
N LEU A 297 9.11 17.22 4.88
CA LEU A 297 8.90 18.16 3.77
C LEU A 297 8.20 17.52 2.57
N ALA A 298 8.13 16.19 2.51
CA ALA A 298 7.39 15.49 1.46
C ALA A 298 5.87 15.72 1.55
N ASP A 299 5.36 16.01 2.74
CA ASP A 299 3.93 16.08 3.02
C ASP A 299 3.49 17.40 3.66
N ASP A 300 4.45 18.26 3.99
CA ASP A 300 4.26 19.61 4.50
C ASP A 300 4.92 20.61 3.54
N PHE A 301 4.09 21.45 2.93
CA PHE A 301 4.50 22.44 1.94
C PHE A 301 4.37 23.88 2.46
N GLU A 302 4.09 24.05 3.76
CA GLU A 302 4.02 25.37 4.37
C GLU A 302 5.42 26.02 4.42
N HIS A 303 5.45 27.36 4.35
CA HIS A 303 6.68 28.15 4.42
C HIS A 303 7.78 27.75 3.40
N ASP A 304 7.39 27.31 2.20
CA ASP A 304 8.34 26.83 1.18
C ASP A 304 9.39 27.88 0.74
N ASP A 305 9.08 29.17 0.82
CA ASP A 305 10.05 30.23 0.53
C ASP A 305 11.27 30.13 1.49
N PHE A 306 11.04 29.77 2.77
CA PHE A 306 12.11 29.49 3.74
C PHE A 306 12.79 28.15 3.46
N TRP A 307 12.01 27.08 3.28
CA TRP A 307 12.57 25.74 3.05
C TRP A 307 13.40 25.67 1.77
N THR A 308 13.07 26.46 0.74
CA THR A 308 13.89 26.61 -0.46
C THR A 308 15.30 27.11 -0.12
N THR A 309 15.46 28.00 0.86
CA THR A 309 16.79 28.45 1.32
C THR A 309 17.57 27.31 2.01
N VAL A 310 16.88 26.48 2.78
CA VAL A 310 17.46 25.30 3.45
C VAL A 310 17.88 24.25 2.42
N LEU A 311 17.05 23.99 1.42
CA LEU A 311 17.36 23.04 0.34
C LEU A 311 18.58 23.49 -0.47
N ARG A 312 18.68 24.78 -0.82
CA ARG A 312 19.87 25.33 -1.48
C ARG A 312 21.12 25.15 -0.63
N TRP A 313 21.03 25.47 0.66
CA TRP A 313 22.14 25.27 1.58
C TRP A 313 22.56 23.79 1.68
N LEU A 314 21.60 22.84 1.72
CA LEU A 314 21.88 21.40 1.76
C LEU A 314 22.62 20.93 0.50
N MET A 315 22.28 21.47 -0.67
CA MET A 315 22.96 21.15 -1.93
C MET A 315 24.45 21.55 -1.92
N GLU A 316 24.83 22.53 -1.11
CA GLU A 316 26.22 22.97 -0.96
C GLU A 316 27.01 22.06 0.02
N GLN A 317 26.35 21.14 0.72
CA GLN A 317 26.98 20.26 1.73
C GLN A 317 27.30 18.87 1.17
N SER A 318 28.25 18.78 0.23
CA SER A 318 28.59 17.51 -0.46
C SER A 318 29.08 16.38 0.46
N MET A 319 29.68 16.70 1.61
CA MET A 319 30.21 15.72 2.58
C MET A 319 29.19 15.32 3.66
N LEU A 320 27.97 15.87 3.65
CA LEU A 320 26.95 15.57 4.65
C LEU A 320 26.35 14.18 4.42
N ASP A 321 26.33 13.35 5.46
CA ASP A 321 25.60 12.09 5.43
C ASP A 321 24.08 12.35 5.33
N LEU A 322 23.47 11.79 4.29
CA LEU A 322 22.04 11.94 3.98
C LEU A 322 21.13 11.46 5.11
N VAL A 323 21.60 10.55 5.97
CA VAL A 323 20.85 10.09 7.15
C VAL A 323 20.57 11.24 8.12
N GLN A 324 21.42 12.28 8.14
CA GLN A 324 21.25 13.43 9.03
C GLN A 324 20.26 14.47 8.53
N ILE A 325 19.82 14.39 7.27
CA ILE A 325 18.90 15.38 6.69
C ILE A 325 17.58 15.43 7.45
N GLY A 326 16.95 14.28 7.73
CA GLY A 326 15.71 14.21 8.53
C GLY A 326 15.85 14.93 9.89
N PRO A 327 16.80 14.50 10.74
CA PRO A 327 17.06 15.16 12.03
C PRO A 327 17.35 16.65 11.94
N MET A 328 18.10 17.10 10.93
CA MET A 328 18.40 18.52 10.73
C MET A 328 17.13 19.31 10.38
N LEU A 329 16.29 18.80 9.49
CA LEU A 329 15.03 19.44 9.11
C LEU A 329 14.04 19.47 10.30
N ASP A 330 14.00 18.41 11.10
CA ASP A 330 13.21 18.37 12.34
C ASP A 330 13.68 19.41 13.35
N TYR A 331 14.99 19.55 13.56
CA TYR A 331 15.57 20.58 14.42
C TYR A 331 15.25 21.98 13.91
N ILE A 332 15.50 22.26 12.63
CA ILE A 332 15.23 23.57 12.02
C ILE A 332 13.76 23.94 12.19
N HIS A 333 12.85 23.00 11.91
CA HIS A 333 11.43 23.23 12.11
C HIS A 333 11.11 23.52 13.59
N HIS A 334 11.68 22.74 14.51
CA HIS A 334 11.47 22.93 15.94
C HIS A 334 11.93 24.32 16.41
N GLN A 335 13.10 24.79 15.97
CA GLN A 335 13.60 26.12 16.35
C GLN A 335 12.75 27.25 15.77
N ARG A 336 12.37 27.11 14.50
CA ARG A 336 11.74 28.22 13.76
C ARG A 336 10.24 28.32 13.94
N PHE A 337 9.53 27.19 14.06
CA PHE A 337 8.07 27.17 13.92
C PHE A 337 7.33 26.59 15.12
N VAL A 338 7.99 25.89 16.05
CA VAL A 338 7.31 25.26 17.19
C VAL A 338 7.33 26.21 18.40
N PRO A 339 6.18 26.71 18.86
CA PRO A 339 6.07 27.52 20.08
C PRO A 339 6.64 26.81 21.31
N GLN A 340 7.44 27.51 22.11
CA GLN A 340 7.98 27.00 23.36
C GLN A 340 7.44 27.83 24.53
N ARG A 341 6.80 27.17 25.50
CA ARG A 341 6.36 27.83 26.74
C ARG A 341 7.56 27.98 27.67
N VAL A 342 8.00 29.21 27.90
CA VAL A 342 8.94 29.54 28.97
C VAL A 342 8.10 29.79 30.22
N PHE A 343 8.15 28.88 31.20
CA PHE A 343 7.56 29.13 32.51
C PHE A 343 8.58 29.88 33.38
N GLY A 344 8.33 31.17 33.61
CA GLY A 344 9.13 32.03 34.49
C GLY A 344 8.59 33.46 34.60
N ILE A 345 7.97 33.73 35.76
CA ILE A 345 7.72 35.03 36.44
C ILE A 345 7.36 36.22 35.54
N LEU A 346 6.05 36.36 35.30
CA LEU A 346 5.26 37.55 34.88
C LEU A 346 4.45 37.30 33.61
N GLU A 347 3.13 37.41 33.80
CA GLU A 347 2.01 37.50 32.85
C GLU A 347 1.73 36.30 31.93
N ASP A 348 0.66 35.59 32.30
CA ASP A 348 -0.04 34.48 31.62
C ASP A 348 -0.70 34.88 30.26
N HIS A 349 -0.15 35.88 29.56
CA HIS A 349 -0.75 36.46 28.36
C HIS A 349 0.15 36.51 27.12
N GLU A 350 1.43 36.13 27.22
CA GLU A 350 2.27 36.04 26.02
C GLU A 350 2.06 34.71 25.28
N ASN A 351 1.59 34.82 24.03
CA ASN A 351 1.44 33.69 23.13
C ASN A 351 2.83 33.04 22.93
N PRO A 352 2.99 31.72 23.18
CA PRO A 352 4.31 31.09 23.15
C PRO A 352 4.94 31.28 21.77
N GLN A 353 6.20 31.71 21.75
CA GLN A 353 6.98 31.95 20.52
C GLN A 353 7.94 30.79 20.26
N PRO A 354 8.30 30.53 18.99
CA PRO A 354 9.43 29.67 18.67
C PRO A 354 10.74 30.19 19.27
N ALA A 355 11.72 29.30 19.51
CA ALA A 355 13.00 29.72 20.10
C ALA A 355 13.83 30.60 19.17
N GLU A 356 13.77 30.36 17.85
CA GLU A 356 14.41 31.21 16.84
C GLU A 356 13.42 31.48 15.69
N PRO A 357 12.40 32.35 15.86
CA PRO A 357 11.39 32.61 14.82
C PRO A 357 11.98 33.11 13.49
N ASN A 358 13.14 33.77 13.59
CA ASN A 358 13.91 34.31 12.46
C ASN A 358 15.08 33.41 12.03
N PHE A 359 15.06 32.10 12.37
CA PHE A 359 16.12 31.14 12.05
C PHE A 359 16.57 31.24 10.58
N THR A 360 17.88 31.39 10.35
CA THR A 360 18.47 31.48 9.00
C THR A 360 19.65 30.53 8.84
N MET A 361 19.84 30.05 7.61
CA MET A 361 21.00 29.24 7.23
C MET A 361 22.26 30.08 6.97
N LYS A 362 22.13 31.40 6.83
CA LYS A 362 23.26 32.28 6.54
C LYS A 362 24.30 32.20 7.66
N GLY A 363 25.55 31.90 7.29
CA GLY A 363 26.67 31.78 8.24
C GLY A 363 26.73 30.47 9.02
N ARG A 364 25.85 29.49 8.75
CA ARG A 364 25.88 28.17 9.40
C ARG A 364 26.63 27.15 8.56
N THR A 365 27.43 26.32 9.22
CA THR A 365 28.09 25.15 8.63
C THR A 365 27.36 23.86 9.02
N ALA A 366 27.49 22.80 8.21
CA ALA A 366 26.87 21.51 8.51
C ALA A 366 27.29 20.98 9.89
N ASN A 367 28.58 21.03 10.21
CA ASN A 367 29.10 20.60 11.51
C ASN A 367 28.53 21.40 12.68
N SER A 368 28.36 22.72 12.52
CA SER A 368 27.75 23.55 13.57
C SER A 368 26.30 23.17 13.80
N LEU A 369 25.53 22.94 12.73
CA LEU A 369 24.14 22.55 12.84
C LEU A 369 23.99 21.14 13.44
N LEU A 370 24.84 20.19 13.04
CA LEU A 370 24.85 18.83 13.63
C LEU A 370 25.13 18.86 15.13
N ARG A 371 26.09 19.68 15.59
CA ARG A 371 26.32 19.86 17.04
C ARG A 371 25.09 20.39 17.78
N GLN A 372 24.34 21.30 17.16
CA GLN A 372 23.09 21.83 17.71
C GLN A 372 21.98 20.77 17.73
N VAL A 373 21.85 19.98 16.67
CA VAL A 373 20.94 18.84 16.58
C VAL A 373 21.26 17.83 17.69
N GLU A 374 22.52 17.47 17.88
CA GLU A 374 22.94 16.56 18.95
C GLU A 374 22.68 17.13 20.35
N ALA A 375 22.96 18.41 20.58
CA ALA A 375 22.67 19.07 21.85
C ALA A 375 21.16 19.08 22.14
N TRP A 376 20.34 19.34 21.12
CA TRP A 376 18.89 19.27 21.21
C TRP A 376 18.39 17.85 21.48
N HIS A 377 18.95 16.83 20.82
CA HIS A 377 18.64 15.43 21.10
C HIS A 377 18.95 15.08 22.56
N ARG A 378 20.12 15.49 23.07
CA ARG A 378 20.49 15.30 24.50
C ARG A 378 19.51 16.01 25.44
N ALA A 379 19.10 17.24 25.12
CA ALA A 379 18.15 18.01 25.93
C ALA A 379 16.75 17.37 25.96
N LEU A 380 16.25 16.87 24.81
CA LEU A 380 14.99 16.12 24.74
C LEU A 380 15.06 14.83 25.55
N ALA A 381 16.22 14.14 25.54
CA ALA A 381 16.43 12.97 26.37
C ALA A 381 16.43 13.28 27.87
N GLY A 382 16.81 14.50 28.31
CA GLY A 382 16.76 14.91 29.73
C GLY A 382 15.45 15.57 30.17
N SER A 383 14.60 16.00 29.24
CA SER A 383 13.42 16.84 29.53
C SER A 383 12.19 16.01 29.95
N ASN A 384 11.72 16.21 31.19
CA ASN A 384 10.37 15.79 31.64
C ASN A 384 9.29 16.89 31.37
N ARG A 385 9.61 17.94 30.60
CA ARG A 385 8.79 19.17 30.47
C ARG A 385 7.67 19.09 29.43
N ILE A 386 7.47 17.95 28.76
CA ILE A 386 6.41 17.82 27.75
C ILE A 386 5.08 17.53 28.45
N GLN A 387 4.08 18.41 28.26
CA GLN A 387 2.70 18.14 28.70
C GLN A 387 2.25 16.79 28.15
N ILE A 388 1.69 15.95 29.02
CA ILE A 388 1.21 14.61 28.63
C ILE A 388 -0.04 14.80 27.78
N ALA A 389 0.13 14.73 26.46
CA ALA A 389 -0.96 14.67 25.51
C ALA A 389 -1.19 13.20 25.17
N ASN A 390 -2.43 12.73 25.31
CA ASN A 390 -2.87 11.41 24.88
C ASN A 390 -3.71 11.57 23.61
N TRP A 391 -3.64 10.62 22.69
CA TRP A 391 -4.47 10.60 21.48
C TRP A 391 -5.07 9.22 21.22
N LYS A 392 -6.11 9.20 20.39
CA LYS A 392 -6.80 7.96 20.02
C LYS A 392 -5.94 7.15 19.04
N PRO A 393 -5.97 5.81 19.09
CA PRO A 393 -5.32 4.97 18.10
C PRO A 393 -5.83 5.24 16.69
N VAL A 394 -4.97 5.11 15.69
CA VAL A 394 -5.31 5.39 14.28
C VAL A 394 -6.09 4.27 13.58
N GLY A 395 -6.50 3.23 14.30
CA GLY A 395 -7.31 2.13 13.77
C GLY A 395 -6.53 1.15 12.88
N ILE A 396 -5.20 1.10 13.04
CA ILE A 396 -4.32 0.10 12.46
C ILE A 396 -4.04 -0.95 13.56
N ALA A 397 -4.09 -2.24 13.23
CA ALA A 397 -3.80 -3.28 14.21
C ALA A 397 -2.29 -3.36 14.48
N GLY A 398 -1.92 -3.57 15.75
CA GLY A 398 -0.56 -3.92 16.13
C GLY A 398 -0.13 -5.29 15.58
N PHE A 399 1.09 -5.69 15.92
CA PHE A 399 1.68 -6.95 15.45
C PHE A 399 2.35 -7.67 16.61
N GLU A 400 2.23 -8.99 16.62
CA GLU A 400 2.98 -9.86 17.50
C GLU A 400 3.44 -11.07 16.68
N PHE A 401 4.70 -11.46 16.80
CA PHE A 401 5.25 -12.62 16.11
C PHE A 401 6.30 -13.32 16.96
N MET A 402 6.07 -14.60 17.23
CA MET A 402 7.01 -15.46 17.93
C MET A 402 7.96 -16.12 16.94
N GLU A 403 9.26 -15.98 17.20
CA GLU A 403 10.36 -16.62 16.49
C GLU A 403 11.08 -17.59 17.44
N GLY A 404 11.43 -18.78 16.98
CA GLY A 404 12.06 -19.82 17.81
C GLY A 404 11.04 -20.71 18.52
N ASN A 405 11.51 -21.46 19.51
CA ASN A 405 10.66 -22.38 20.28
C ASN A 405 10.95 -22.21 21.78
N GLU A 406 9.89 -22.04 22.57
CA GLU A 406 9.95 -21.96 24.03
C GLU A 406 10.68 -23.16 24.64
N THR A 407 10.49 -24.35 24.08
CA THR A 407 11.12 -25.58 24.57
C THR A 407 12.65 -25.60 24.39
N SER A 408 13.18 -24.85 23.41
CA SER A 408 14.62 -24.72 23.15
C SER A 408 15.24 -23.47 23.78
N GLY A 409 14.47 -22.71 24.59
CA GLY A 409 14.96 -21.55 25.32
C GLY A 409 15.40 -20.36 24.45
N ASN A 410 15.08 -20.36 23.16
CA ASN A 410 15.48 -19.34 22.18
C ASN A 410 14.30 -18.55 21.62
N ALA A 411 13.15 -18.58 22.31
CA ALA A 411 11.96 -17.83 21.92
C ALA A 411 12.22 -16.33 21.93
N LYS A 412 11.76 -15.65 20.87
CA LYS A 412 11.76 -14.21 20.73
C LYS A 412 10.36 -13.75 20.33
N ILE A 413 9.80 -12.82 21.08
CA ILE A 413 8.50 -12.24 20.79
C ILE A 413 8.74 -10.84 20.23
N TRP A 414 8.40 -10.66 18.96
CA TRP A 414 8.49 -9.37 18.29
C TRP A 414 7.16 -8.65 18.38
N THR A 415 7.15 -7.45 18.95
CA THR A 415 5.93 -6.68 19.18
C THR A 415 6.01 -5.33 18.49
N ILE A 416 4.96 -4.99 17.72
CA ILE A 416 4.74 -3.66 17.15
C ILE A 416 3.47 -3.06 17.74
N ARG A 417 3.62 -1.92 18.41
CA ARG A 417 2.50 -1.21 19.04
C ARG A 417 2.59 0.30 18.87
N GLU A 418 1.44 0.95 18.82
CA GLU A 418 1.33 2.40 18.66
C GLU A 418 1.73 3.11 19.96
N LEU A 419 2.44 4.23 19.83
CA LEU A 419 2.76 5.13 20.92
C LEU A 419 1.70 6.23 20.98
N LEU A 420 0.81 6.13 21.98
CA LEU A 420 -0.44 6.90 22.07
C LEU A 420 -0.34 8.17 22.92
N CYS A 421 0.85 8.51 23.41
CA CYS A 421 1.03 9.71 24.20
C CYS A 421 2.43 10.31 24.09
N SER A 422 2.52 11.62 24.33
CA SER A 422 3.79 12.36 24.27
C SER A 422 4.86 11.78 25.22
N ARG A 423 4.46 11.30 26.40
CA ARG A 423 5.36 10.61 27.34
C ARG A 423 5.97 9.35 26.74
N SER A 424 5.19 8.53 26.04
CA SER A 424 5.68 7.31 25.40
C SER A 424 6.67 7.61 24.27
N LEU A 425 6.45 8.69 23.50
CA LEU A 425 7.40 9.15 22.49
C LEU A 425 8.72 9.64 23.10
N VAL A 426 8.67 10.32 24.26
CA VAL A 426 9.87 10.75 24.99
C VAL A 426 10.67 9.54 25.48
N VAL A 427 10.02 8.56 26.09
CA VAL A 427 10.68 7.34 26.56
C VAL A 427 11.30 6.57 25.40
N GLU A 428 10.57 6.44 24.29
CA GLU A 428 11.09 5.81 23.08
C GLU A 428 12.29 6.57 22.50
N GLY A 429 12.18 7.89 22.39
CA GLY A 429 13.25 8.76 21.92
C GLY A 429 14.50 8.71 22.79
N ARG A 430 14.35 8.54 24.11
CA ARG A 430 15.47 8.32 25.06
C ARG A 430 16.14 6.98 24.82
N ASN A 431 15.38 5.89 24.74
CA ASN A 431 15.91 4.54 24.54
C ASN A 431 16.67 4.39 23.21
N LEU A 432 16.18 5.07 22.16
CA LEU A 432 16.76 5.01 20.82
C LEU A 432 17.58 6.25 20.45
N ASN A 433 17.80 7.20 21.35
CA ASN A 433 18.62 8.40 21.11
C ASN A 433 18.26 9.16 19.81
N HIS A 434 16.97 9.49 19.63
CA HIS A 434 16.45 10.22 18.46
C HIS A 434 15.19 11.07 18.78
N CYS A 435 14.76 11.90 17.82
CA CYS A 435 13.77 12.97 18.01
C CYS A 435 12.29 12.64 17.87
N VAL A 436 11.90 11.37 18.01
CA VAL A 436 10.49 10.96 17.81
C VAL A 436 9.49 11.71 18.71
N ALA A 437 9.93 12.22 19.87
CA ALA A 437 9.11 13.06 20.77
C ALA A 437 8.52 14.30 20.09
N THR A 438 9.19 14.84 19.07
CA THR A 438 8.76 16.05 18.35
C THR A 438 7.53 15.83 17.47
N TYR A 439 7.18 14.56 17.21
CA TYR A 439 6.02 14.19 16.41
C TYR A 439 4.71 14.24 17.21
N ALA A 440 4.75 14.53 18.53
CA ALA A 440 3.57 14.54 19.41
C ALA A 440 2.40 15.38 18.89
N SER A 441 2.67 16.58 18.35
CA SER A 441 1.62 17.45 17.77
C SER A 441 1.03 16.88 16.48
N SER A 442 1.84 16.19 15.67
CA SER A 442 1.38 15.55 14.44
C SER A 442 0.57 14.28 14.74
N CYS A 443 0.97 13.52 15.76
CA CYS A 443 0.23 12.36 16.26
C CYS A 443 -1.11 12.75 16.86
N SER A 444 -1.15 13.79 17.69
CA SER A 444 -2.40 14.24 18.32
C SER A 444 -3.43 14.76 17.32
N ARG A 445 -2.97 15.33 16.20
CA ARG A 445 -3.82 15.76 15.07
C ARG A 445 -4.17 14.64 14.10
N GLY A 446 -3.63 13.43 14.29
CA GLY A 446 -3.84 12.28 13.39
C GLY A 446 -3.14 12.40 12.03
N GLY A 447 -2.21 13.34 11.87
CA GLY A 447 -1.44 13.53 10.62
C GLY A 447 -0.37 12.45 10.41
N THR A 448 0.12 11.86 11.51
CA THR A 448 1.06 10.74 11.52
C THR A 448 0.76 9.84 12.73
N SER A 449 1.31 8.63 12.76
CA SER A 449 1.29 7.75 13.93
C SER A 449 2.67 7.13 14.10
N ILE A 450 3.11 7.02 15.35
CA ILE A 450 4.42 6.46 15.68
C ILE A 450 4.22 5.12 16.38
N TRP A 451 4.99 4.15 15.96
CA TRP A 451 4.98 2.79 16.47
C TRP A 451 6.37 2.41 16.97
N THR A 452 6.42 1.59 18.00
CA THR A 452 7.66 0.98 18.49
C THR A 452 7.72 -0.47 18.01
N LEU A 453 8.88 -0.90 17.54
CA LEU A 453 9.23 -2.32 17.39
C LEU A 453 10.17 -2.70 18.53
N GLU A 454 9.75 -3.68 19.32
CA GLU A 454 10.54 -4.27 20.39
C GLU A 454 10.66 -5.78 20.22
N VAL A 455 11.72 -6.35 20.75
CA VAL A 455 11.91 -7.80 20.83
C VAL A 455 12.08 -8.19 22.28
N GLU A 456 11.21 -9.08 22.74
CA GLU A 456 11.30 -9.69 24.05
C GLU A 456 11.96 -11.06 23.91
N THR A 457 12.96 -11.29 24.75
CA THR A 457 13.61 -12.58 24.96
C THR A 457 13.34 -13.02 26.40
N ASN A 458 13.73 -14.24 26.75
CA ASN A 458 13.57 -14.75 28.13
C ASN A 458 14.27 -13.88 29.20
N THR A 459 15.19 -13.00 28.81
CA THR A 459 16.01 -12.20 29.74
C THR A 459 15.82 -10.70 29.62
N GLU A 460 15.41 -10.18 28.46
CA GLU A 460 15.36 -8.74 28.19
C GLU A 460 14.34 -8.37 27.12
N VAL A 461 13.86 -7.12 27.21
CA VAL A 461 13.09 -6.44 26.17
C VAL A 461 13.98 -5.36 25.55
N ASP A 462 14.36 -5.54 24.28
CA ASP A 462 15.19 -4.59 23.54
C ASP A 462 14.36 -3.74 22.58
N LYS A 463 14.52 -2.42 22.67
CA LYS A 463 13.92 -1.44 21.74
C LYS A 463 14.71 -1.43 20.44
N ARG A 464 14.05 -1.73 19.32
CA ARG A 464 14.72 -1.95 18.04
C ARG A 464 14.70 -0.72 17.15
N ILE A 465 13.49 -0.30 16.78
CA ILE A 465 13.25 0.83 15.88
C ILE A 465 11.94 1.54 16.24
N THR A 466 11.86 2.82 15.92
CA THR A 466 10.59 3.53 15.72
C THR A 466 10.15 3.43 14.28
N ILE A 467 8.85 3.36 14.08
CA ILE A 467 8.22 3.28 12.77
C ILE A 467 7.18 4.41 12.68
N GLU A 468 7.33 5.27 11.69
CA GLU A 468 6.37 6.32 11.38
C GLU A 468 5.44 5.86 10.27
N VAL A 469 4.13 5.89 10.55
CA VAL A 469 3.06 5.53 9.62
C VAL A 469 2.19 6.74 9.35
N ARG A 470 1.99 7.04 8.07
CA ARG A 470 0.99 7.99 7.59
C ARG A 470 -0.39 7.31 7.57
N PRO A 471 -1.35 7.70 8.44
CA PRO A 471 -2.63 6.99 8.55
C PRO A 471 -3.49 7.08 7.28
N THR A 472 -3.47 8.24 6.62
CA THR A 472 -4.29 8.51 5.41
C THR A 472 -3.91 7.60 4.24
N SER A 473 -2.61 7.40 4.02
CA SER A 473 -2.10 6.53 2.96
C SER A 473 -1.69 5.15 3.46
N ARG A 474 -1.92 4.81 4.74
CA ARG A 474 -1.46 3.58 5.41
C ARG A 474 -0.05 3.13 4.98
N THR A 475 0.86 4.11 4.92
CA THR A 475 2.24 3.93 4.42
C THR A 475 3.20 4.18 5.56
N ILE A 476 4.15 3.26 5.77
CA ILE A 476 5.33 3.50 6.60
C ILE A 476 6.26 4.42 5.82
N VAL A 477 6.46 5.63 6.33
CA VAL A 477 7.28 6.67 5.67
C VAL A 477 8.69 6.73 6.23
N GLN A 478 8.90 6.19 7.44
CA GLN A 478 10.22 6.15 8.07
C GLN A 478 10.32 5.01 9.08
N ALA A 479 11.50 4.39 9.19
CA ALA A 479 11.84 3.39 10.19
C ALA A 479 13.27 3.61 10.68
N ARG A 480 13.47 3.94 11.96
CA ARG A 480 14.76 4.38 12.51
C ARG A 480 15.10 3.66 13.80
N GLY A 481 16.30 3.11 13.87
CA GLY A 481 16.84 2.52 15.10
C GLY A 481 17.61 3.52 15.94
N ARG A 482 18.36 2.98 16.91
CA ARG A 482 19.22 3.78 17.80
C ARG A 482 20.09 4.78 17.02
N SER A 483 20.06 6.04 17.43
CA SER A 483 20.79 7.17 16.80
C SER A 483 20.49 7.32 15.31
N ASN A 484 19.21 7.18 14.92
CA ASN A 484 18.72 7.30 13.54
C ASN A 484 19.30 6.30 12.53
N ARG A 485 19.92 5.20 13.00
CA ARG A 485 20.42 4.15 12.11
C ARG A 485 19.31 3.61 11.21
N LEU A 486 19.68 3.18 10.01
CA LEU A 486 18.78 2.47 9.12
C LEU A 486 18.32 1.13 9.74
N MET A 487 17.14 0.69 9.30
CA MET A 487 16.54 -0.58 9.67
C MET A 487 17.39 -1.76 9.15
N LYS A 488 17.69 -2.74 10.02
CA LYS A 488 18.42 -3.97 9.65
C LYS A 488 17.51 -4.94 8.90
N GLU A 489 18.08 -5.92 8.18
CA GLU A 489 17.28 -6.85 7.37
C GLU A 489 16.31 -7.70 8.21
N GLN A 490 16.70 -8.12 9.41
CA GLN A 490 15.80 -8.84 10.32
C GLN A 490 14.59 -8.00 10.73
N GLU A 491 14.82 -6.73 11.09
CA GLU A 491 13.77 -5.76 11.43
C GLU A 491 12.87 -5.51 10.21
N ARG A 492 13.47 -5.37 9.01
CA ARG A 492 12.74 -5.24 7.74
C ARG A 492 11.84 -6.45 7.47
N GLY A 493 12.30 -7.66 7.79
CA GLY A 493 11.52 -8.89 7.70
C GLY A 493 10.26 -8.85 8.58
N ILE A 494 10.40 -8.42 9.84
CA ILE A 494 9.27 -8.27 10.77
C ILE A 494 8.30 -7.19 10.30
N VAL A 495 8.80 -6.02 9.90
CA VAL A 495 7.98 -4.92 9.40
C VAL A 495 7.20 -5.32 8.14
N ARG A 496 7.80 -6.09 7.22
CA ARG A 496 7.10 -6.62 6.04
C ARG A 496 5.95 -7.56 6.41
N ARG A 497 6.10 -8.38 7.45
CA ARG A 497 5.01 -9.25 7.95
C ARG A 497 3.87 -8.42 8.53
N TRP A 498 4.20 -7.39 9.32
CA TRP A 498 3.20 -6.45 9.82
C TRP A 498 2.47 -5.73 8.69
N CYS A 499 3.19 -5.25 7.66
CA CYS A 499 2.58 -4.66 6.48
C CYS A 499 1.54 -5.59 5.84
N ALA A 500 1.88 -6.88 5.66
CA ALA A 500 0.97 -7.85 5.08
C ALA A 500 -0.30 -8.07 5.94
N GLN A 501 -0.16 -8.10 7.27
CA GLN A 501 -1.28 -8.30 8.20
C GLN A 501 -2.17 -7.06 8.33
N ALA A 502 -1.56 -5.89 8.53
CA ALA A 502 -2.26 -4.65 8.83
C ALA A 502 -2.69 -3.88 7.57
N GLY A 503 -2.37 -4.40 6.37
CA GLY A 503 -2.64 -3.72 5.10
C GLY A 503 -1.83 -2.43 4.96
N LEU A 504 -0.61 -2.41 5.53
CA LEU A 504 0.34 -1.32 5.38
C LEU A 504 1.35 -1.63 4.29
N THR A 505 2.23 -0.69 4.07
CA THR A 505 3.24 -0.74 3.01
C THR A 505 4.41 0.14 3.36
N LEU A 506 5.59 -0.18 2.82
CA LEU A 506 6.79 0.62 3.02
C LEU A 506 6.96 1.62 1.87
N SER A 507 7.18 2.89 2.22
CA SER A 507 7.65 3.91 1.28
C SER A 507 9.03 3.51 0.74
N PRO A 508 9.36 3.86 -0.50
CA PRO A 508 10.71 3.65 -1.00
C PRO A 508 11.70 4.50 -0.20
N GLY A 509 12.87 3.94 0.11
CA GLY A 509 13.89 4.59 0.91
C GLY A 509 13.78 4.36 2.43
N VAL A 510 12.77 3.60 2.89
CA VAL A 510 12.64 3.15 4.30
C VAL A 510 13.50 1.93 4.60
#